data_AF-A0A3B0PL07-F1
#
_entry.id   AF-A0A3B0PL07-F1
#
_cell.length_a   1.000
_cell.length_b   1.000
_cell.length_c   1.000
_cell.angle_alpha   90.00
_cell.angle_beta   90.00
_cell.angle_gamma   90.00
#
_symmetry.space_group_name_H-M   'P 1'
#
loop_
_entity.id
_entity.type
_entity.pdbx_description
1 polymer ?
#
loop_
_entity_poly.entity_id
_entity_poly.type
_entity_poly.pdbx_seq_one_letter_code
_entity_poly.pdbx_strand_id
1 'polypeptide(L)' 'MSDKKIGLSSSEALERYQKDGPNVINIEKRKNYFLVFLAQFKDLMIIILLIATVASFVVAIITGIKHNW' A
#
# COMPACT_ATOMS: atom_id res chain seq x y z
N MET A 1 25.10 29.66 19.93
CA MET A 1 24.51 29.50 21.27
C MET A 1 23.10 30.06 21.19
N SER A 2 22.07 29.23 21.45
CA SER A 2 20.67 29.71 21.43
C SER A 2 20.39 30.49 22.72
N ASP A 3 19.91 31.72 22.58
CA ASP A 3 19.58 32.56 23.72
C ASP A 3 18.10 32.36 24.11
N LYS A 4 17.79 32.13 25.39
CA LYS A 4 16.42 31.75 25.82
C LYS A 4 15.41 32.89 25.62
N LYS A 5 15.88 34.14 25.50
CA LYS A 5 15.04 35.33 25.23
C LYS A 5 14.99 35.75 23.76
N ILE A 6 16.01 35.44 22.95
CA ILE A 6 16.20 35.99 21.60
C ILE A 6 16.12 34.90 20.52
N GLY A 7 16.30 33.63 20.88
CA GLY A 7 16.25 32.50 19.95
C GLY A 7 17.57 32.26 19.21
N LEU A 8 17.48 31.71 18.00
CA LEU A 8 18.59 31.45 17.10
C LEU A 8 18.84 32.63 16.17
N SER A 9 20.12 32.94 15.90
CA SER A 9 20.47 33.85 14.81
C SER A 9 20.18 33.21 13.46
N SER A 10 19.94 34.03 12.43
CA SER A 10 19.67 33.53 11.07
C SER A 10 20.80 32.67 10.51
N SER A 11 22.06 32.97 10.86
CA SER A 11 23.22 32.18 10.45
C SER A 11 23.27 30.83 11.14
N GLU A 12 23.03 30.76 12.46
CA GLU A 12 23.02 29.50 13.21
C GLU A 12 21.81 28.63 12.84
N ALA A 13 20.67 29.25 12.52
CA ALA A 13 19.52 28.56 11.97
C ALA A 13 19.81 27.96 10.58
N LEU A 14 20.51 28.70 9.70
CA LEU A 14 20.88 28.22 8.37
C LEU A 14 21.90 27.08 8.44
N GLU A 15 22.90 27.20 9.31
CA GLU A 15 23.91 26.16 9.52
C GLU A 15 23.27 24.85 10.00
N ARG A 16 22.34 24.92 10.95
CA ARG A 16 21.57 23.76 11.41
C ARG A 16 20.67 23.20 10.32
N TYR A 17 20.01 24.04 9.53
CA TYR A 17 19.19 23.60 8.41
C TYR A 17 20.00 22.85 7.35
N GLN A 18 21.22 23.29 7.04
CA GLN A 18 22.11 22.60 6.10
C GLN A 18 22.62 21.28 6.65
N LYS A 19 22.89 21.21 7.96
CA LYS A 19 23.42 20.01 8.62
C LYS A 19 22.36 18.95 8.87
N ASP A 20 21.23 19.35 9.44
CA ASP A 20 20.20 18.43 9.95
C ASP A 20 19.05 18.25 8.94
N GLY A 21 19.03 19.09 7.89
CA GLY A 21 18.00 19.06 6.87
C GLY A 21 16.67 19.66 7.34
N PRO A 22 15.64 19.65 6.47
CA PRO A 22 14.32 20.12 6.83
C PRO A 22 13.71 19.22 7.92
N ASN A 23 13.14 19.84 8.95
CA ASN A 23 12.40 19.12 9.99
C ASN A 23 11.01 18.71 9.48
N VAL A 24 11.00 17.75 8.55
CA VAL A 24 9.78 17.19 7.94
C VAL A 24 9.71 15.69 8.19
N ILE A 25 8.52 15.22 8.57
CA ILE A 25 8.25 13.80 8.70
C ILE A 25 8.10 13.23 7.30
N ASN A 26 8.95 12.26 6.95
CA ASN A 26 8.91 11.63 5.64
C ASN A 26 7.65 10.75 5.55
N ILE A 27 6.61 11.27 4.90
CA ILE A 27 5.36 10.52 4.69
C ILE A 27 5.63 9.48 3.60
N GLU A 28 5.68 8.21 3.98
CA GLU A 28 5.77 7.14 3.00
C GLU A 28 4.59 7.24 2.02
N LYS A 29 4.90 7.08 0.74
CA LYS A 29 3.86 7.09 -0.31
C LYS A 29 2.85 6.00 0.02
N ARG A 30 1.59 6.38 0.17
CA ARG A 30 0.51 5.42 0.36
C ARG A 30 0.53 4.44 -0.81
N LYS A 31 0.58 3.14 -0.49
CA LYS A 31 0.48 2.10 -1.52
C LYS A 31 -0.83 2.30 -2.27
N ASN A 32 -0.76 2.30 -3.59
CA ASN A 32 -1.94 2.43 -4.43
C ASN A 32 -2.89 1.24 -4.16
N TYR A 33 -4.18 1.51 -3.97
CA TYR A 33 -5.20 0.49 -3.72
C TYR A 33 -5.20 -0.62 -4.77
N PHE A 34 -4.95 -0.27 -6.04
CA PHE A 34 -4.83 -1.24 -7.13
C PHE A 34 -3.64 -2.20 -6.96
N LEU A 35 -2.49 -1.69 -6.49
CA LEU A 35 -1.32 -2.53 -6.22
C LEU A 35 -1.54 -3.44 -5.02
N VAL A 36 -2.24 -2.95 -3.99
CA VAL A 36 -2.62 -3.77 -2.83
C VAL A 36 -3.59 -4.88 -3.25
N PHE A 37 -4.56 -4.58 -4.10
CA PHE A 37 -5.47 -5.58 -4.67
C PHE A 37 -4.73 -6.65 -5.48
N LEU A 38 -3.82 -6.26 -6.38
CA LEU A 38 -3.00 -7.22 -7.14
C LEU A 38 -2.12 -8.08 -6.23
N ALA A 39 -1.61 -7.53 -5.14
CA ALA A 39 -0.81 -8.29 -4.17
C ALA A 39 -1.62 -9.41 -3.48
N GLN A 40 -2.94 -9.26 -3.32
CA GLN A 40 -3.81 -10.27 -2.71
C GLN A 40 -3.95 -11.54 -3.55
N PHE A 41 -3.79 -11.48 -4.88
CA PHE A 41 -3.84 -12.70 -5.72
C PHE A 41 -2.68 -13.66 -5.50
N LYS A 42 -1.61 -13.22 -4.82
CA LYS A 42 -0.51 -14.08 -4.40
C LYS A 42 -0.79 -14.81 -3.08
N ASP A 43 -1.88 -14.46 -2.40
CA ASP A 43 -2.28 -15.08 -1.15
C ASP A 43 -2.87 -16.48 -1.42
N LEU A 44 -2.42 -17.46 -0.65
CA LEU A 44 -2.81 -18.86 -0.82
C LEU A 44 -4.33 -19.07 -0.62
N MET A 45 -4.96 -18.30 0.28
CA MET A 45 -6.41 -18.35 0.50
C MET A 45 -7.17 -17.89 -0.76
N ILE A 46 -6.72 -16.80 -1.39
CA ILE A 46 -7.34 -16.26 -2.62
C ILE A 46 -7.20 -17.24 -3.77
N ILE A 47 -6.04 -17.88 -3.91
CA ILE A 47 -5.79 -18.88 -4.95
C ILE A 47 -6.75 -20.07 -4.81
N ILE A 48 -6.95 -20.58 -3.59
CA ILE A 48 -7.89 -21.68 -3.33
C ILE A 48 -9.32 -21.26 -3.71
N LEU A 49 -9.74 -20.06 -3.31
CA LEU A 49 -11.07 -19.54 -3.66
C LEU A 49 -11.26 -19.39 -5.17
N LEU A 50 -10.22 -18.97 -5.89
CA LEU A 50 -10.25 -18.83 -7.33
C LEU A 50 -10.40 -20.19 -8.02
N ILE A 51 -9.67 -21.21 -7.57
CA ILE A 51 -9.82 -22.60 -8.05
C ILE A 51 -11.22 -23.13 -7.78
N ALA A 52 -11.74 -22.94 -6.56
CA ALA A 52 -13.10 -23.36 -6.20
C ALA A 52 -14.16 -22.68 -7.06
N THR A 53 -13.99 -21.38 -7.33
CA THR A 53 -14.87 -20.59 -8.20
C THR A 53 -14.87 -21.13 -9.63
N VAL A 54 -13.68 -21.40 -10.20
CA VAL A 54 -13.55 -21.97 -11.55
C VAL A 54 -14.18 -23.37 -11.61
N ALA A 55 -13.91 -24.23 -10.61
CA ALA A 55 -14.50 -25.56 -10.55
C ALA A 55 -16.04 -25.50 -10.46
N SER A 56 -16.58 -24.64 -9.59
CA SER A 56 -18.03 -24.42 -9.46
C SER A 56 -18.64 -23.93 -10.77
N PHE A 57 -17.98 -23.00 -11.45
CA PHE A 57 -18.42 -22.48 -12.73
C PHE A 57 -18.45 -23.56 -13.82
N VAL A 58 -17.40 -24.40 -13.90
CA VAL A 58 -17.36 -25.54 -14.84
C VAL A 58 -18.48 -26.54 -14.56
N VAL A 59 -18.70 -26.91 -13.29
CA VAL A 59 -19.80 -27.80 -12.88
C VAL A 59 -21.15 -27.20 -13.25
N ALA A 60 -21.35 -25.90 -13.02
CA ALA A 60 -22.59 -25.20 -13.36
C ALA A 60 -22.87 -25.24 -14.87
N ILE A 61 -21.84 -25.04 -15.72
CA ILE A 61 -21.97 -25.15 -17.18
C ILE A 61 -22.33 -26.58 -17.58
N ILE A 62 -21.59 -27.59 -17.11
CA ILE A 62 -21.84 -28.99 -17.47
C ILE A 62 -23.23 -29.44 -17.03
N THR A 63 -23.63 -29.06 -15.81
CA THR A 63 -24.96 -29.40 -15.27
C THR A 63 -26.06 -28.67 -16.02
N GLY A 64 -25.88 -27.39 -16.34
CA GLY A 64 -26.82 -26.61 -17.13
C GLY A 64 -27.02 -27.18 -18.54
N ILE A 65 -25.94 -27.65 -19.18
CA ILE A 65 -26.01 -28.33 -20.49
C ILE A 65 -26.74 -29.67 -20.38
N LYS A 66 -26.49 -30.45 -19.32
CA LYS A 66 -27.14 -31.76 -19.10
C LYS A 66 -28.63 -31.65 -18.74
N HIS A 67 -29.04 -30.55 -18.09
CA HIS A 67 -30.43 -30.34 -17.68
C HIS A 67 -31.36 -29.95 -18.85
N ASN A 68 -30.80 -29.56 -20.00
CA ASN A 68 -31.56 -29.19 -21.21
C ASN A 68 -31.84 -30.37 -22.15
N TRP A 69 -31.74 -31.62 -21.67
CA TRP A 69 -32.14 -32.85 -22.36
C TRP A 69 -33.01 -33.71 -21.45
#